data_AF-A0A1G4A0A4-F1
#
_entry.id   AF-A0A1G4A0A4-F1
#
_cell.length_a   1.000
_cell.length_b   1.000
_cell.length_c   1.000
_cell.angle_alpha   90.00
_cell.angle_beta   90.00
_cell.angle_gamma   90.00
#
_symmetry.space_group_name_H-M   'P 1'
#
loop_
_entity.id
_entity.type
_entity.pdbx_description
1 polymer ?
#
loop_
_entity_poly.entity_id
_entity_poly.type
_entity_poly.pdbx_seq_one_letter_code
_entity_poly.pdbx_strand_id
1 'polypeptide(L)'
;MGIMFGGNNLVIEYNHIRHMNMETEDTGAVYTGGRDWIGSRGSVIRYNYFHDMLGYGHDDKGRWFSPHFAWGVYLDDNTGGVDVIGNIVARCSRASIHLHNGRDNLVENNVLIEGRLVQVEYSGWTDKHRYWTNHLPSMVKGYESVASQPAWKNMRNMQTHPTQAVLPDHTIMSGNVLKRNIIAYRDPKPKLYGMRNAAFDRNECDYNLLWHYGQPMVTGIQKIKECAGSNLAPNAGFEDGELGGAPKDWKWQVKPADSKAVLDANVKFAGKHSLRLEGRGTATDSKGTKLSPNFVSAEINAKTGQFYRLSARIRAAEPDTKIALMAQSYIDKVYFWAKDTSTTAGTDWKEYEVIFKFPAPGDRDYKEQMKSFRVRLDVRQPAGTIWVDDVTVREAVTMDEWASWQAAGNDTHSLVADPLFVNAKKDDYRLKKNSPAFKLGFKPIPVEKIGPYKSPLRASWPVKEAEGAREHPLVNE
;
A
#
# COMPACT_ATOMS: atom_id res chain seq x y z
N MET A 1 14.68 -7.27 19.77
CA MET A 1 15.41 -7.23 18.49
C MET A 1 16.55 -8.22 18.53
N GLY A 2 16.89 -8.86 17.41
CA GLY A 2 18.09 -9.71 17.32
C GLY A 2 19.37 -8.88 17.23
N ILE A 3 19.52 -8.13 16.15
CA ILE A 3 20.62 -7.19 15.92
C ILE A 3 20.01 -5.81 15.65
N MET A 4 20.44 -4.81 16.42
CA MET A 4 20.18 -3.40 16.12
C MET A 4 21.49 -2.76 15.67
N PHE A 5 21.49 -2.02 14.56
CA PHE A 5 22.68 -1.33 14.08
C PHE A 5 22.42 0.13 13.70
N GLY A 6 23.48 0.94 13.83
CA GLY A 6 23.60 2.29 13.30
C GLY A 6 25.04 2.54 12.83
N GLY A 7 25.20 3.30 11.76
CA GLY A 7 26.48 3.52 11.07
C GLY A 7 26.45 3.04 9.61
N ASN A 8 27.56 3.29 8.90
CA ASN A 8 27.69 3.04 7.47
C ASN A 8 28.64 1.89 7.17
N ASN A 9 28.45 1.25 6.02
CA ASN A 9 29.32 0.18 5.50
C ASN A 9 29.48 -1.01 6.47
N LEU A 10 28.44 -1.32 7.24
CA LEU A 10 28.43 -2.47 8.14
C LEU A 10 28.09 -3.76 7.38
N VAL A 11 28.60 -4.89 7.85
CA VAL A 11 28.26 -6.21 7.29
C VAL A 11 27.68 -7.10 8.38
N ILE A 12 26.46 -7.58 8.15
CA ILE A 12 25.74 -8.51 9.01
C ILE A 12 25.54 -9.80 8.20
N GLU A 13 26.39 -10.80 8.43
CA GLU A 13 26.37 -12.02 7.63
C GLU A 13 26.53 -13.32 8.41
N TYR A 14 26.00 -14.40 7.82
CA TYR A 14 26.07 -15.77 8.34
C TYR A 14 25.49 -15.98 9.73
N ASN A 15 24.53 -15.13 10.13
CA ASN A 15 23.84 -15.26 11.41
C ASN A 15 22.64 -16.21 11.29
N HIS A 16 22.40 -16.99 12.35
CA HIS A 16 21.16 -17.72 12.56
C HIS A 16 20.43 -17.12 13.75
N ILE A 17 19.33 -16.41 13.51
CA ILE A 17 18.55 -15.73 14.56
C ILE A 17 17.15 -16.34 14.59
N ARG A 18 16.74 -16.85 15.74
CA ARG A 18 15.46 -17.56 15.90
C ARG A 18 14.77 -17.27 17.22
N HIS A 19 13.44 -17.36 17.24
CA HIS A 19 12.61 -17.25 18.45
C HIS A 19 12.86 -15.96 19.25
N MET A 20 12.89 -14.83 18.54
CA MET A 20 13.19 -13.53 19.13
C MET A 20 11.94 -12.66 19.28
N ASN A 21 12.13 -11.54 19.99
CA ASN A 21 11.14 -10.48 20.18
C ASN A 21 9.98 -10.90 21.10
N MET A 22 10.22 -11.80 22.06
CA MET A 22 9.17 -12.36 22.94
C MET A 22 8.64 -11.42 24.02
N GLU A 23 9.25 -10.24 24.19
CA GLU A 23 8.94 -9.29 25.28
C GLU A 23 8.72 -7.86 24.77
N THR A 24 8.67 -7.66 23.45
CA THR A 24 8.58 -6.33 22.84
C THR A 24 7.96 -6.38 21.44
N GLU A 25 7.40 -5.27 21.00
CA GLU A 25 6.80 -5.04 19.69
C GLU A 25 7.57 -3.95 18.94
N ASP A 26 7.29 -3.77 17.65
CA ASP A 26 7.93 -2.80 16.76
C ASP A 26 9.42 -3.12 16.54
N THR A 27 9.69 -4.37 16.15
CA THR A 27 11.05 -4.92 16.15
C THR A 27 11.29 -5.94 15.05
N GLY A 28 12.54 -6.34 14.83
CA GLY A 28 12.85 -7.48 13.95
C GLY A 28 14.07 -8.30 14.35
N ALA A 29 14.39 -9.31 13.52
CA ALA A 29 15.62 -10.10 13.65
C ALA A 29 16.84 -9.20 13.43
N VAL A 30 16.76 -8.34 12.42
CA VAL A 30 17.68 -7.21 12.22
C VAL A 30 16.88 -5.93 12.08
N TYR A 31 17.34 -4.89 12.78
CA TYR A 31 16.71 -3.59 12.84
C TYR A 31 17.75 -2.49 12.63
N THR A 32 17.39 -1.46 11.87
CA THR A 32 18.09 -0.18 11.86
C THR A 32 17.07 0.95 11.72
N GLY A 33 17.43 2.14 12.20
CA GLY A 33 16.61 3.33 12.11
C GLY A 33 17.32 4.54 12.72
N GLY A 34 16.64 5.67 12.75
CA GLY A 34 17.22 6.92 13.27
C GLY A 34 16.54 8.19 12.78
N ARG A 35 15.65 8.08 11.78
CA ARG A 35 14.94 9.23 11.17
C ARG A 35 15.91 10.30 10.65
N ASP A 36 17.08 9.87 10.20
CA ASP A 36 18.12 10.70 9.60
C ASP A 36 18.35 10.32 8.13
N TRP A 37 19.28 11.00 7.44
CA TRP A 37 19.50 10.82 6.00
C TRP A 37 20.67 9.89 5.63
N ILE A 38 21.53 9.58 6.60
CA ILE A 38 22.90 9.09 6.39
C ILE A 38 23.31 7.91 7.28
N GLY A 39 22.41 7.41 8.14
CA GLY A 39 22.74 6.54 9.27
C GLY A 39 22.95 5.07 8.96
N SER A 40 22.65 4.60 7.75
CA SER A 40 22.64 3.18 7.39
C SER A 40 23.26 2.84 6.03
N ARG A 41 23.79 3.83 5.32
CA ARG A 41 24.19 3.69 3.91
C ARG A 41 25.38 2.75 3.72
N GLY A 42 25.32 1.98 2.64
CA GLY A 42 26.37 1.02 2.26
C GLY A 42 26.42 -0.24 3.13
N SER A 43 25.52 -0.36 4.12
CA SER A 43 25.46 -1.54 4.97
C SER A 43 24.80 -2.71 4.25
N VAL A 44 25.25 -3.93 4.57
CA VAL A 44 24.83 -5.16 3.91
C VAL A 44 24.38 -6.19 4.94
N ILE A 45 23.14 -6.67 4.80
CA ILE A 45 22.58 -7.79 5.55
C ILE A 45 22.53 -8.98 4.58
N ARG A 46 23.44 -9.95 4.72
CA ARG A 46 23.52 -11.05 3.75
C ARG A 46 23.72 -12.44 4.32
N TYR A 47 23.19 -13.44 3.62
CA TYR A 47 23.43 -14.85 3.95
C TYR A 47 23.11 -15.21 5.39
N ASN A 48 22.02 -14.65 5.93
CA ASN A 48 21.54 -15.00 7.27
C ASN A 48 20.31 -15.91 7.17
N TYR A 49 20.02 -16.62 8.26
CA TYR A 49 18.75 -17.33 8.45
C TYR A 49 18.01 -16.72 9.65
N PHE A 50 16.90 -16.04 9.37
CA PHE A 50 16.03 -15.42 10.36
C PHE A 50 14.70 -16.15 10.39
N HIS A 51 14.27 -16.66 11.54
CA HIS A 51 12.97 -17.31 11.61
C HIS A 51 12.26 -17.24 12.96
N ASP A 52 10.93 -17.28 12.93
CA ASP A 52 10.10 -17.25 14.13
C ASP A 52 10.31 -15.95 14.94
N MET A 53 10.15 -14.82 14.24
CA MET A 53 10.12 -13.48 14.85
C MET A 53 8.69 -13.20 15.33
N LEU A 54 8.45 -13.38 16.62
CA LEU A 54 7.09 -13.48 17.16
C LEU A 54 6.55 -12.14 17.62
N GLY A 55 7.32 -11.38 18.39
CA GLY A 55 6.84 -10.10 18.92
C GLY A 55 5.82 -10.27 20.06
N TYR A 56 5.71 -9.26 20.91
CA TYR A 56 4.79 -9.24 22.05
C TYR A 56 4.32 -7.82 22.34
N GLY A 57 3.02 -7.61 22.37
CA GLY A 57 2.41 -6.29 22.41
C GLY A 57 0.97 -6.34 22.92
N HIS A 58 0.21 -5.27 22.75
CA HIS A 58 -1.18 -5.20 23.22
C HIS A 58 -2.16 -4.69 22.16
N ASP A 59 -3.44 -5.07 22.29
CA ASP A 59 -4.50 -4.52 21.44
C ASP A 59 -4.97 -3.14 21.93
N ASP A 60 -5.89 -2.51 21.19
CA ASP A 60 -6.46 -1.20 21.54
C ASP A 60 -7.21 -1.19 22.89
N LYS A 61 -7.48 -2.37 23.47
CA LYS A 61 -8.11 -2.56 24.78
C LYS A 61 -7.09 -2.87 25.87
N GLY A 62 -5.79 -2.84 25.56
CA GLY A 62 -4.69 -3.11 26.48
C GLY A 62 -4.47 -4.59 26.80
N ARG A 63 -5.06 -5.53 26.03
CA ARG A 63 -4.82 -6.97 26.24
C ARG A 63 -3.51 -7.37 25.59
N TRP A 64 -2.58 -7.91 26.38
CA TRP A 64 -1.28 -8.38 25.89
C TRP A 64 -1.39 -9.71 25.14
N PHE A 65 -0.70 -9.85 24.02
CA PHE A 65 -0.66 -11.08 23.23
C PHE A 65 0.62 -11.25 22.43
N SER A 66 0.94 -12.50 22.14
CA SER A 66 1.95 -12.93 21.17
C SER A 66 1.27 -13.89 20.17
N PRO A 67 1.68 -13.92 18.90
CA PRO A 67 2.71 -13.08 18.27
C PRO A 67 2.14 -11.73 17.84
N HIS A 68 2.95 -10.66 17.95
CA HIS A 68 2.51 -9.30 17.67
C HIS A 68 3.61 -8.40 17.09
N PHE A 69 3.36 -7.79 15.93
CA PHE A 69 4.08 -6.61 15.43
C PHE A 69 5.62 -6.76 15.40
N ALA A 70 6.10 -7.84 14.76
CA ALA A 70 7.51 -8.08 14.52
C ALA A 70 7.80 -8.56 13.08
N TRP A 71 8.98 -8.20 12.58
CA TRP A 71 9.44 -8.47 11.21
C TRP A 71 10.72 -9.30 11.17
N GLY A 72 11.04 -9.85 10.01
CA GLY A 72 12.34 -10.48 9.79
C GLY A 72 13.47 -9.45 9.70
N VAL A 73 13.50 -8.72 8.59
CA VAL A 73 14.38 -7.54 8.41
C VAL A 73 13.53 -6.29 8.46
N TYR A 74 13.81 -5.42 9.42
CA TYR A 74 13.09 -4.16 9.63
C TYR A 74 14.04 -2.98 9.37
N LEU A 75 13.88 -2.35 8.21
CA LEU A 75 14.59 -1.13 7.84
C LEU A 75 13.71 0.05 8.24
N ASP A 76 13.83 0.41 9.52
CA ASP A 76 13.04 1.44 10.21
C ASP A 76 13.72 2.81 10.20
N ASP A 77 13.03 3.84 10.68
CA ASP A 77 12.46 4.72 9.67
C ASP A 77 13.50 5.56 8.93
N ASN A 78 13.22 5.78 7.64
CA ASN A 78 14.04 6.61 6.74
C ASN A 78 15.39 6.00 6.35
N THR A 79 15.57 4.70 6.62
CA THR A 79 16.77 3.92 6.29
C THR A 79 17.12 4.02 4.80
N GLY A 80 18.38 4.32 4.51
CA GLY A 80 18.87 4.61 3.17
C GLY A 80 19.98 3.68 2.74
N GLY A 81 19.91 3.11 1.54
CA GLY A 81 21.05 2.47 0.89
C GLY A 81 21.58 1.20 1.56
N VAL A 82 20.70 0.41 2.16
CA VAL A 82 21.01 -0.92 2.72
C VAL A 82 20.74 -2.01 1.70
N ASP A 83 21.66 -2.96 1.60
CA ASP A 83 21.52 -4.15 0.76
C ASP A 83 21.15 -5.38 1.61
N VAL A 84 19.99 -5.96 1.37
CA VAL A 84 19.46 -7.19 1.98
C VAL A 84 19.57 -8.31 0.96
N ILE A 85 20.64 -9.12 1.04
CA ILE A 85 21.03 -10.04 -0.03
C ILE A 85 21.11 -11.50 0.44
N GLY A 86 20.41 -12.41 -0.22
CA GLY A 86 20.70 -13.85 0.00
C GLY A 86 20.33 -14.36 1.38
N ASN A 87 19.37 -13.74 2.07
CA ASN A 87 18.91 -14.20 3.37
C ASN A 87 17.74 -15.18 3.22
N ILE A 88 17.58 -16.07 4.19
CA ILE A 88 16.38 -16.88 4.38
C ILE A 88 15.61 -16.24 5.54
N VAL A 89 14.37 -15.85 5.32
CA VAL A 89 13.52 -15.17 6.32
C VAL A 89 12.17 -15.86 6.40
N ALA A 90 11.88 -16.52 7.52
CA ALA A 90 10.71 -17.38 7.65
C ALA A 90 9.83 -17.08 8.87
N ARG A 91 8.50 -17.22 8.73
CA ARG A 91 7.54 -17.24 9.85
C ARG A 91 7.66 -16.03 10.77
N CYS A 92 7.57 -14.84 10.20
CA CYS A 92 7.56 -13.58 10.95
C CYS A 92 6.12 -13.15 11.20
N SER A 93 5.83 -12.66 12.41
CA SER A 93 4.47 -12.38 12.87
C SER A 93 3.73 -11.30 12.08
N ARG A 94 4.48 -10.44 11.39
CA ARG A 94 3.93 -9.44 10.47
C ARG A 94 4.37 -9.66 9.02
N ALA A 95 5.65 -9.39 8.72
CA ALA A 95 6.22 -9.58 7.39
C ALA A 95 7.69 -10.00 7.42
N SER A 96 8.15 -10.62 6.33
CA SER A 96 9.57 -11.02 6.21
C SER A 96 10.47 -9.79 6.07
N ILE A 97 10.04 -8.81 5.28
CA ILE A 97 10.78 -7.57 5.04
C ILE A 97 9.85 -6.39 5.30
N HIS A 98 10.35 -5.36 5.97
CA HIS A 98 9.67 -4.08 6.09
C HIS A 98 10.61 -2.92 5.82
N LEU A 99 10.17 -2.07 4.90
CA LEU A 99 10.79 -0.81 4.55
C LEU A 99 9.90 0.33 5.06
N HIS A 100 10.33 1.04 6.10
CA HIS A 100 9.58 2.14 6.69
C HIS A 100 10.19 3.48 6.28
N ASN A 101 9.53 4.14 5.33
CA ASN A 101 10.00 5.32 4.61
C ASN A 101 11.43 5.16 4.08
N GLY A 102 11.84 3.92 3.81
CA GLY A 102 13.19 3.60 3.35
C GLY A 102 13.46 4.15 1.96
N ARG A 103 14.73 4.39 1.64
CA ARG A 103 15.15 4.83 0.31
C ARG A 103 16.32 4.01 -0.20
N ASP A 104 16.37 3.79 -1.50
CA ASP A 104 17.57 3.25 -2.17
C ASP A 104 18.00 1.86 -1.68
N ASN A 105 17.13 1.14 -0.96
CA ASN A 105 17.45 -0.17 -0.41
C ASN A 105 17.31 -1.24 -1.48
N LEU A 106 18.22 -2.20 -1.50
CA LEU A 106 18.16 -3.35 -2.39
C LEU A 106 17.78 -4.58 -1.59
N VAL A 107 16.68 -5.23 -1.95
CA VAL A 107 16.24 -6.52 -1.41
C VAL A 107 16.34 -7.54 -2.54
N GLU A 108 17.41 -8.31 -2.55
CA GLU A 108 17.74 -9.21 -3.67
C GLU A 108 18.12 -10.62 -3.24
N ASN A 109 17.75 -11.62 -4.03
CA ASN A 109 18.21 -13.00 -3.85
C ASN A 109 17.79 -13.64 -2.51
N ASN A 110 16.77 -13.12 -1.84
CA ASN A 110 16.30 -13.66 -0.56
C ASN A 110 15.26 -14.76 -0.76
N VAL A 111 15.10 -15.63 0.25
CA VAL A 111 14.01 -16.59 0.36
C VAL A 111 13.11 -16.16 1.51
N LEU A 112 11.91 -15.68 1.19
CA LEU A 112 10.93 -15.10 2.10
C LEU A 112 9.74 -16.06 2.25
N ILE A 113 9.51 -16.53 3.47
CA ILE A 113 8.62 -17.66 3.75
C ILE A 113 7.60 -17.32 4.84
N GLU A 114 6.31 -17.48 4.53
CA GLU A 114 5.21 -17.45 5.52
C GLU A 114 5.20 -16.19 6.41
N GLY A 115 5.25 -14.99 5.82
CA GLY A 115 4.90 -13.75 6.51
C GLY A 115 3.41 -13.76 6.90
N ARG A 116 3.07 -13.49 8.16
CA ARG A 116 1.72 -13.78 8.70
C ARG A 116 0.65 -12.74 8.36
N LEU A 117 0.99 -11.49 8.04
CA LEU A 117 0.03 -10.47 7.59
C LEU A 117 0.29 -10.03 6.16
N VAL A 118 1.57 -9.94 5.79
CA VAL A 118 2.03 -9.61 4.44
C VAL A 118 3.42 -10.20 4.23
N GLN A 119 3.84 -10.49 3.00
CA GLN A 119 5.19 -11.02 2.77
C GLN A 119 6.25 -9.91 2.79
N VAL A 120 6.00 -8.81 2.08
CA VAL A 120 6.86 -7.63 2.04
C VAL A 120 6.04 -6.36 2.27
N GLU A 121 6.47 -5.54 3.23
CA GLU A 121 5.77 -4.34 3.66
C GLU A 121 6.54 -3.06 3.33
N TYR A 122 5.83 -2.06 2.81
CA TYR A 122 6.29 -0.71 2.52
C TYR A 122 5.36 0.27 3.24
N SER A 123 5.91 1.06 4.15
CA SER A 123 5.17 2.15 4.80
C SER A 123 5.88 3.47 4.53
N GLY A 124 5.42 4.25 3.56
CA GLY A 124 5.97 5.56 3.24
C GLY A 124 5.37 6.71 4.04
N TRP A 125 6.06 7.85 4.01
CA TRP A 125 5.59 9.14 4.48
C TRP A 125 5.16 10.04 3.32
N THR A 126 4.38 11.07 3.66
CA THR A 126 4.06 12.20 2.77
C THR A 126 4.75 13.48 3.26
N ASP A 127 4.76 14.51 2.42
CA ASP A 127 5.25 15.86 2.74
C ASP A 127 4.62 16.50 4.00
N LYS A 128 3.44 16.01 4.42
CA LYS A 128 2.70 16.44 5.62
C LYS A 128 2.88 15.51 6.81
N HIS A 129 3.63 14.41 6.69
CA HIS A 129 3.81 13.47 7.78
C HIS A 129 4.63 14.09 8.91
N ARG A 130 4.20 13.91 10.17
CA ARG A 130 4.85 14.55 11.34
C ARG A 130 6.35 14.24 11.45
N TYR A 131 6.75 13.01 11.12
CA TYR A 131 8.17 12.65 11.19
C TYR A 131 8.98 13.32 10.08
N TRP A 132 8.39 13.52 8.90
CA TRP A 132 9.05 14.28 7.85
C TRP A 132 9.25 15.73 8.27
N THR A 133 8.18 16.42 8.67
CA THR A 133 8.24 17.84 9.04
C THR A 133 9.18 18.10 10.23
N ASN A 134 9.17 17.21 11.22
CA ASN A 134 9.96 17.40 12.44
C ASN A 134 11.45 17.08 12.24
N HIS A 135 11.78 16.09 11.40
CA HIS A 135 13.16 15.64 11.20
C HIS A 135 13.84 16.22 9.96
N LEU A 136 13.13 16.91 9.06
CA LEU A 136 13.72 17.53 7.88
C LEU A 136 14.92 18.43 8.21
N PRO A 137 14.86 19.32 9.23
CA PRO A 137 16.03 20.13 9.59
C PRO A 137 17.26 19.30 9.99
N SER A 138 17.07 18.22 10.77
CA SER A 138 18.17 17.34 11.16
C SER A 138 18.71 16.51 9.99
N MET A 139 17.83 16.08 9.08
CA MET A 139 18.23 15.38 7.86
C MET A 139 19.08 16.26 6.95
N VAL A 140 18.68 17.52 6.74
CA VAL A 140 19.44 18.51 5.96
C VAL A 140 20.81 18.75 6.59
N LYS A 141 20.86 19.06 7.90
CA LYS A 141 22.13 19.26 8.61
C LYS A 141 23.05 18.04 8.52
N GLY A 142 22.50 16.84 8.69
CA GLY A 142 23.26 15.60 8.58
C GLY A 142 23.83 15.39 7.17
N TYR A 143 23.00 15.56 6.14
CA TYR A 143 23.41 15.48 4.74
C TYR A 143 24.51 16.49 4.40
N GLU A 144 24.29 17.78 4.69
CA GLU A 144 25.23 18.85 4.34
C GLU A 144 26.59 18.70 5.05
N SER A 145 26.61 18.10 6.25
CA SER A 145 27.86 17.82 6.97
C SER A 145 28.79 16.84 6.25
N VAL A 146 28.25 16.01 5.34
CA VAL A 146 29.00 14.94 4.66
C VAL A 146 28.98 15.02 3.13
N ALA A 147 28.03 15.75 2.53
CA ALA A 147 27.78 15.72 1.08
C ALA A 147 29.00 16.13 0.22
N SER A 148 29.87 17.00 0.72
CA SER A 148 31.10 17.42 0.02
C SER A 148 32.29 16.47 0.25
N GLN A 149 32.17 15.50 1.16
CA GLN A 149 33.27 14.63 1.52
C GLN A 149 33.46 13.51 0.46
N PRO A 150 34.71 13.22 0.03
CA PRO A 150 34.97 12.19 -0.97
C PRO A 150 34.41 10.80 -0.64
N ALA A 151 34.38 10.43 0.65
CA ALA A 151 33.86 9.14 1.12
C ALA A 151 32.36 8.94 0.85
N TRP A 152 31.61 10.04 0.68
CA TRP A 152 30.15 10.02 0.50
C TRP A 152 29.73 10.17 -0.95
N LYS A 153 30.62 10.68 -1.82
CA LYS A 153 30.34 10.95 -3.24
C LYS A 153 29.87 9.71 -4.01
N ASN A 154 30.34 8.52 -3.63
CA ASN A 154 30.02 7.25 -4.29
C ASN A 154 28.93 6.45 -3.56
N MET A 155 28.40 6.94 -2.43
CA MET A 155 27.30 6.26 -1.75
C MET A 155 26.03 6.40 -2.58
N ARG A 156 25.28 5.30 -2.69
CA ARG A 156 24.04 5.23 -3.49
C ARG A 156 23.11 6.37 -3.12
N ASN A 157 22.66 7.11 -4.13
CA ASN A 157 21.69 8.20 -4.07
C ASN A 157 22.04 9.40 -3.16
N MET A 158 23.32 9.64 -2.89
CA MET A 158 23.76 10.86 -2.19
C MET A 158 23.65 12.14 -3.03
N GLN A 159 23.21 12.06 -4.30
CA GLN A 159 22.91 13.25 -5.11
C GLN A 159 21.57 13.91 -4.77
N THR A 160 20.64 13.20 -4.12
CA THR A 160 19.34 13.75 -3.76
C THR A 160 19.41 14.43 -2.41
N HIS A 161 19.32 15.77 -2.41
CA HIS A 161 19.22 16.55 -1.19
C HIS A 161 17.89 16.25 -0.46
N PRO A 162 17.85 16.21 0.88
CA PRO A 162 16.61 15.92 1.62
C PRO A 162 15.42 16.80 1.22
N THR A 163 15.64 18.09 0.94
CA THR A 163 14.56 19.01 0.51
C THR A 163 13.99 18.72 -0.88
N GLN A 164 14.62 17.84 -1.65
CA GLN A 164 14.20 17.44 -3.00
C GLN A 164 13.60 16.03 -3.03
N ALA A 165 13.40 15.40 -1.86
CA ALA A 165 12.96 14.02 -1.75
C ALA A 165 11.45 13.83 -1.96
N VAL A 166 10.66 14.90 -1.83
CA VAL A 166 9.21 14.85 -2.01
C VAL A 166 8.90 14.70 -3.50
N LEU A 167 8.16 13.65 -3.84
CA LEU A 167 7.72 13.32 -5.18
C LEU A 167 6.51 14.18 -5.60
N PRO A 168 6.18 14.25 -6.91
CA PRO A 168 5.03 15.03 -7.38
C PRO A 168 3.68 14.59 -6.78
N ASP A 169 3.55 13.35 -6.35
CA ASP A 169 2.35 12.80 -5.69
C ASP A 169 2.35 13.02 -4.16
N HIS A 170 3.28 13.85 -3.66
CA HIS A 170 3.52 14.16 -2.25
C HIS A 170 4.05 13.01 -1.40
N THR A 171 4.35 11.85 -1.98
CA THR A 171 5.06 10.76 -1.27
C THR A 171 6.57 10.99 -1.25
N ILE A 172 7.30 10.29 -0.39
CA ILE A 172 8.77 10.49 -0.21
C ILE A 172 9.56 9.20 -0.49
N MET A 173 8.98 8.04 -0.16
CA MET A 173 9.63 6.74 -0.25
C MET A 173 9.95 6.36 -1.70
N SER A 174 11.23 6.18 -2.03
CA SER A 174 11.68 5.97 -3.41
C SER A 174 13.02 5.23 -3.51
N GLY A 175 13.31 4.69 -4.70
CA GLY A 175 14.58 4.05 -5.03
C GLY A 175 14.77 2.65 -4.45
N ASN A 176 13.78 2.11 -3.73
CA ASN A 176 13.86 0.75 -3.22
C ASN A 176 13.64 -0.25 -4.35
N VAL A 177 14.41 -1.34 -4.33
CA VAL A 177 14.38 -2.38 -5.36
C VAL A 177 14.18 -3.74 -4.69
N LEU A 178 13.11 -4.44 -5.05
CA LEU A 178 12.82 -5.82 -4.65
C LEU A 178 12.90 -6.71 -5.89
N LYS A 179 14.01 -7.45 -6.04
CA LYS A 179 14.20 -8.30 -7.22
C LYS A 179 14.83 -9.64 -6.95
N ARG A 180 14.50 -10.63 -7.80
CA ARG A 180 15.11 -11.96 -7.75
C ARG A 180 14.96 -12.64 -6.39
N ASN A 181 13.90 -12.33 -5.66
CA ASN A 181 13.58 -13.02 -4.41
C ASN A 181 12.66 -14.19 -4.69
N ILE A 182 12.68 -15.19 -3.80
CA ILE A 182 11.68 -16.25 -3.75
C ILE A 182 10.73 -15.91 -2.61
N ILE A 183 9.44 -15.77 -2.90
CA ILE A 183 8.42 -15.47 -1.91
C ILE A 183 7.41 -16.62 -1.91
N ALA A 184 7.30 -17.35 -0.79
CA ALA A 184 6.40 -18.50 -0.70
C ALA A 184 5.60 -18.55 0.60
N TYR A 185 4.28 -18.74 0.49
CA TYR A 185 3.37 -18.70 1.65
C TYR A 185 2.08 -19.48 1.38
N ARG A 186 1.49 -20.06 2.42
CA ARG A 186 0.33 -20.97 2.30
C ARG A 186 -0.98 -20.38 2.78
N ASP A 187 -0.95 -19.54 3.81
CA ASP A 187 -2.18 -18.94 4.34
C ASP A 187 -2.82 -18.07 3.24
N PRO A 188 -4.12 -18.22 2.92
CA PRO A 188 -4.82 -17.39 1.92
C PRO A 188 -5.00 -15.93 2.34
N LYS A 189 -4.88 -15.61 3.63
CA LYS A 189 -5.22 -14.29 4.17
C LYS A 189 -4.16 -13.21 3.94
N PRO A 190 -2.85 -13.47 4.08
CA PRO A 190 -1.81 -12.46 3.94
C PRO A 190 -1.71 -11.94 2.52
N LYS A 191 -1.36 -10.67 2.40
CA LYS A 191 -1.03 -10.07 1.10
C LYS A 191 0.38 -10.48 0.67
N LEU A 192 0.62 -10.53 -0.63
CA LEU A 192 1.96 -10.59 -1.19
C LEU A 192 2.74 -9.31 -0.85
N TYR A 193 2.16 -8.16 -1.21
CA TYR A 193 2.73 -6.83 -0.98
C TYR A 193 1.78 -5.94 -0.19
N GLY A 194 2.35 -5.15 0.72
CA GLY A 194 1.62 -4.16 1.49
C GLY A 194 2.26 -2.80 1.29
N MET A 195 1.75 -2.00 0.36
CA MET A 195 2.31 -0.69 0.04
C MET A 195 1.35 0.42 0.48
N ARG A 196 1.83 1.29 1.37
CA ARG A 196 1.11 2.47 1.87
C ARG A 196 1.96 3.71 1.65
N ASN A 197 1.41 4.75 1.03
CA ASN A 197 2.11 6.00 0.70
C ASN A 197 3.47 5.77 -0.01
N ALA A 198 3.53 4.78 -0.89
CA ALA A 198 4.72 4.43 -1.65
C ALA A 198 4.31 4.33 -3.13
N ALA A 199 4.93 5.14 -3.97
CA ALA A 199 4.67 5.16 -5.40
C ALA A 199 5.29 3.93 -6.08
N PHE A 200 4.49 3.19 -6.84
CA PHE A 200 4.93 1.96 -7.54
C PHE A 200 6.02 2.24 -8.57
N ASP A 201 5.89 3.32 -9.33
CA ASP A 201 6.87 3.74 -10.35
C ASP A 201 8.20 4.21 -9.75
N ARG A 202 8.26 4.38 -8.43
CA ARG A 202 9.46 4.79 -7.68
C ARG A 202 10.03 3.69 -6.79
N ASN A 203 9.40 2.52 -6.73
CA ASN A 203 9.84 1.39 -5.92
C ASN A 203 9.68 0.11 -6.75
N GLU A 204 10.78 -0.39 -7.30
CA GLU A 204 10.78 -1.52 -8.23
C GLU A 204 10.45 -2.83 -7.50
N CYS A 205 9.51 -3.59 -8.03
CA CYS A 205 9.28 -5.00 -7.69
C CYS A 205 9.32 -5.78 -9.00
N ASP A 206 10.34 -6.60 -9.25
CA ASP A 206 10.43 -7.37 -10.50
C ASP A 206 11.37 -8.59 -10.44
N TYR A 207 11.25 -9.51 -11.41
CA TYR A 207 12.05 -10.73 -11.49
C TYR A 207 11.97 -11.64 -10.26
N ASN A 208 10.89 -11.56 -9.47
CA ASN A 208 10.68 -12.39 -8.29
C ASN A 208 10.06 -13.75 -8.69
N LEU A 209 10.38 -14.80 -7.93
CA LEU A 209 9.68 -16.07 -8.00
C LEU A 209 8.64 -16.13 -6.88
N LEU A 210 7.38 -16.27 -7.24
CA LEU A 210 6.25 -16.19 -6.32
C LEU A 210 5.56 -17.55 -6.24
N TRP A 211 5.28 -18.01 -5.02
CA TRP A 211 4.62 -19.29 -4.82
C TRP A 211 3.61 -19.27 -3.68
N HIS A 212 2.34 -19.21 -4.06
CA HIS A 212 1.23 -19.27 -3.13
C HIS A 212 0.53 -20.64 -3.17
N TYR A 213 1.28 -21.71 -3.47
CA TYR A 213 0.78 -23.09 -3.47
C TYR A 213 -0.49 -23.29 -4.31
N GLY A 214 -0.53 -22.66 -5.49
CA GLY A 214 -1.66 -22.70 -6.43
C GLY A 214 -2.82 -21.76 -6.10
N GLN A 215 -2.73 -20.97 -5.03
CA GLN A 215 -3.73 -19.96 -4.67
C GLN A 215 -3.48 -18.62 -5.41
N PRO A 216 -4.52 -17.77 -5.58
CA PRO A 216 -4.39 -16.45 -6.21
C PRO A 216 -3.50 -15.50 -5.40
N MET A 217 -2.65 -14.70 -6.06
CA MET A 217 -1.89 -13.64 -5.36
C MET A 217 -2.82 -12.51 -4.93
N VAL A 218 -2.72 -12.09 -3.68
CA VAL A 218 -3.44 -10.94 -3.14
C VAL A 218 -2.47 -9.76 -3.03
N THR A 219 -2.71 -8.68 -3.75
CA THR A 219 -1.85 -7.48 -3.83
C THR A 219 -2.55 -6.22 -3.29
N GLY A 220 -3.88 -6.27 -3.13
CA GLY A 220 -4.74 -5.13 -2.83
C GLY A 220 -4.95 -4.19 -4.02
N ILE A 221 -4.42 -4.50 -5.20
CA ILE A 221 -4.58 -3.70 -6.41
C ILE A 221 -5.62 -4.35 -7.31
N GLN A 222 -6.62 -3.55 -7.71
CA GLN A 222 -7.73 -4.00 -8.52
C GLN A 222 -7.91 -3.09 -9.72
N LYS A 223 -7.74 -3.62 -10.93
CA LYS A 223 -7.99 -2.92 -12.19
C LYS A 223 -9.20 -3.48 -12.93
N ILE A 224 -9.81 -2.65 -13.77
CA ILE A 224 -10.88 -3.04 -14.69
C ILE A 224 -10.25 -3.72 -15.91
N LYS A 225 -10.80 -4.87 -16.28
CA LYS A 225 -10.50 -5.55 -17.54
C LYS A 225 -11.31 -4.93 -18.68
N GLU A 226 -12.62 -4.80 -18.47
CA GLU A 226 -13.55 -4.23 -19.45
C GLU A 226 -14.79 -3.68 -18.76
N CYS A 227 -15.47 -2.75 -19.43
CA CYS A 227 -16.80 -2.28 -19.05
C CYS A 227 -17.83 -2.81 -20.03
N ALA A 228 -18.99 -3.23 -19.53
CA ALA A 228 -20.09 -3.79 -20.30
C ALA A 228 -21.30 -2.86 -20.30
N GLY A 229 -22.14 -2.98 -21.34
CA GLY A 229 -23.45 -2.35 -21.42
C GLY A 229 -23.44 -0.84 -21.70
N SER A 230 -24.65 -0.27 -21.64
CA SER A 230 -24.91 1.17 -21.78
C SER A 230 -24.50 1.94 -20.52
N ASN A 231 -24.33 3.26 -20.65
CA ASN A 231 -24.17 4.13 -19.50
C ASN A 231 -25.45 4.11 -18.64
N LEU A 232 -25.32 3.84 -17.35
CA LEU A 232 -26.39 3.79 -16.36
C LEU A 232 -26.60 5.14 -15.64
N ALA A 233 -25.71 6.11 -15.83
CA ALA A 233 -25.81 7.41 -15.19
C ALA A 233 -27.00 8.20 -15.77
N PRO A 234 -27.93 8.69 -14.93
CA PRO A 234 -29.06 9.47 -15.41
C PRO A 234 -28.59 10.86 -15.82
N ASN A 235 -29.09 11.35 -16.96
CA ASN A 235 -28.74 12.65 -17.52
C ASN A 235 -27.21 12.90 -17.52
N ALA A 236 -26.45 11.92 -18.03
CA ALA A 236 -25.00 11.83 -17.93
C ALA A 236 -24.21 13.05 -18.41
N GLY A 237 -24.64 13.67 -19.51
CA GLY A 237 -24.05 14.89 -20.06
C GLY A 237 -24.77 16.17 -19.63
N PHE A 238 -25.73 16.09 -18.70
CA PHE A 238 -26.52 17.24 -18.24
C PHE A 238 -27.28 17.97 -19.36
N GLU A 239 -27.69 17.26 -20.39
CA GLU A 239 -28.37 17.81 -21.56
C GLU A 239 -29.84 18.12 -21.30
N ASP A 240 -30.46 17.41 -20.35
CA ASP A 240 -31.87 17.57 -20.00
C ASP A 240 -32.07 18.51 -18.80
N GLY A 241 -32.80 19.61 -19.02
CA GLY A 241 -33.22 20.57 -17.99
C GLY A 241 -33.31 22.01 -18.53
N GLU A 242 -33.72 22.95 -17.67
CA GLU A 242 -33.75 24.37 -18.02
C GLU A 242 -32.42 25.04 -17.70
N LEU A 243 -31.93 25.88 -18.62
CA LEU A 243 -30.69 26.65 -18.42
C LEU A 243 -30.79 27.54 -17.17
N GLY A 244 -29.74 27.51 -16.34
CA GLY A 244 -29.74 28.20 -15.04
C GLY A 244 -30.57 27.50 -13.95
N GLY A 245 -31.30 26.43 -14.29
CA GLY A 245 -31.98 25.54 -13.35
C GLY A 245 -31.18 24.28 -13.05
N ALA A 246 -31.62 23.51 -12.05
CA ALA A 246 -30.99 22.23 -11.72
C ALA A 246 -31.21 21.21 -12.86
N PRO A 247 -30.20 20.38 -13.20
CA PRO A 247 -30.38 19.32 -14.20
C PRO A 247 -31.48 18.34 -13.79
N LYS A 248 -32.23 17.86 -14.77
CA LYS A 248 -33.20 16.78 -14.56
C LYS A 248 -32.50 15.55 -13.99
N ASP A 249 -33.19 14.81 -13.11
CA ASP A 249 -32.71 13.59 -12.44
C ASP A 249 -31.55 13.81 -11.47
N TRP A 250 -31.28 15.05 -11.07
CA TRP A 250 -30.29 15.35 -10.04
C TRP A 250 -30.87 16.31 -9.01
N LYS A 251 -30.41 16.20 -7.76
CA LYS A 251 -30.90 17.02 -6.66
C LYS A 251 -29.87 17.22 -5.57
N TRP A 252 -30.09 18.25 -4.77
CA TRP A 252 -29.33 18.46 -3.55
C TRP A 252 -29.63 17.36 -2.53
N GLN A 253 -28.59 16.75 -1.97
CA GLN A 253 -28.71 15.99 -0.72
C GLN A 253 -28.31 16.87 0.47
N VAL A 254 -27.30 17.73 0.32
CA VAL A 254 -26.97 18.77 1.30
C VAL A 254 -26.74 20.08 0.56
N LYS A 255 -27.61 21.07 0.80
CA LYS A 255 -27.52 22.43 0.23
C LYS A 255 -27.25 23.45 1.34
N PRO A 256 -25.99 23.77 1.66
CA PRO A 256 -25.67 24.82 2.61
C PRO A 256 -25.89 26.22 2.01
N ALA A 257 -26.33 27.16 2.84
CA ALA A 257 -26.50 28.58 2.49
C ALA A 257 -27.17 28.78 1.11
N ASP A 258 -26.61 29.66 0.29
CA ASP A 258 -27.05 30.01 -1.06
C ASP A 258 -26.33 29.21 -2.15
N SER A 259 -25.84 28.00 -1.84
CA SER A 259 -25.21 27.10 -2.81
C SER A 259 -26.10 26.85 -4.04
N LYS A 260 -25.50 26.72 -5.23
CA LYS A 260 -26.23 26.57 -6.51
C LYS A 260 -25.74 25.36 -7.29
N ALA A 261 -26.66 24.69 -7.97
CA ALA A 261 -26.38 23.57 -8.86
C ALA A 261 -27.25 23.80 -10.10
N VAL A 262 -26.60 24.18 -11.21
CA VAL A 262 -27.31 24.69 -12.39
C VAL A 262 -26.69 24.17 -13.68
N LEU A 263 -27.49 24.10 -14.74
CA LEU A 263 -27.00 23.87 -16.11
C LEU A 263 -26.24 25.09 -16.62
N ASP A 264 -25.03 24.86 -17.14
CA ASP A 264 -24.14 25.87 -17.72
C ASP A 264 -23.80 25.52 -19.17
N ALA A 265 -24.14 26.41 -20.11
CA ALA A 265 -23.84 26.24 -21.53
C ALA A 265 -22.47 26.78 -21.94
N ASN A 266 -21.83 27.61 -21.10
CA ASN A 266 -20.60 28.32 -21.45
C ASN A 266 -19.35 27.52 -21.09
N VAL A 267 -19.41 26.82 -19.95
CA VAL A 267 -18.32 25.96 -19.48
C VAL A 267 -18.79 24.51 -19.54
N LYS A 268 -18.35 23.78 -20.56
CA LYS A 268 -18.71 22.37 -20.78
C LYS A 268 -17.54 21.60 -21.37
N PHE A 269 -17.58 20.28 -21.25
CA PHE A 269 -16.58 19.39 -21.85
C PHE A 269 -17.10 18.84 -23.18
N ALA A 270 -18.32 18.34 -23.20
CA ALA A 270 -19.00 17.81 -24.38
C ALA A 270 -20.45 18.32 -24.44
N GLY A 271 -21.18 17.96 -25.51
CA GLY A 271 -22.60 18.29 -25.61
C GLY A 271 -22.91 19.79 -25.59
N LYS A 272 -24.08 20.15 -25.07
CA LYS A 272 -24.57 21.54 -24.99
C LYS A 272 -24.40 22.12 -23.60
N HIS A 273 -24.38 21.32 -22.54
CA HIS A 273 -24.37 21.80 -21.17
C HIS A 273 -23.38 21.04 -20.29
N SER A 274 -23.13 21.56 -19.10
CA SER A 274 -22.57 20.82 -17.98
C SER A 274 -23.28 21.19 -16.69
N LEU A 275 -23.01 20.47 -15.60
CA LEU A 275 -23.43 20.86 -14.26
C LEU A 275 -22.41 21.82 -13.65
N ARG A 276 -22.80 23.06 -13.36
CA ARG A 276 -22.07 23.96 -12.47
C ARG A 276 -22.56 23.79 -11.03
N LEU A 277 -21.69 23.29 -10.17
CA LEU A 277 -21.94 23.12 -8.73
C LEU A 277 -21.13 24.15 -7.93
N GLU A 278 -21.83 25.09 -7.32
CA GLU A 278 -21.27 26.14 -6.45
C GLU A 278 -21.58 25.80 -4.99
N GLY A 279 -20.56 25.33 -4.27
CA GLY A 279 -20.61 25.15 -2.83
C GLY A 279 -20.36 26.46 -2.08
N ARG A 280 -21.25 26.81 -1.15
CA ARG A 280 -21.15 27.98 -0.27
C ARG A 280 -21.51 27.60 1.16
N GLY A 281 -20.53 27.60 2.05
CA GLY A 281 -20.64 27.19 3.44
C GLY A 281 -20.68 25.67 3.67
N THR A 282 -20.95 25.29 4.91
CA THR A 282 -21.20 23.92 5.35
C THR A 282 -22.55 23.86 6.07
N ALA A 283 -23.25 22.74 5.98
CA ALA A 283 -24.40 22.47 6.83
C ALA A 283 -23.96 21.72 8.09
N THR A 284 -24.80 21.70 9.13
CA THR A 284 -24.56 20.90 10.33
C THR A 284 -25.70 19.92 10.50
N ASP A 285 -25.39 18.64 10.69
CA ASP A 285 -26.41 17.63 10.94
C ASP A 285 -26.88 17.62 12.42
N SER A 286 -27.88 16.78 12.71
CA SER A 286 -28.44 16.63 14.07
C SER A 286 -27.44 16.17 15.14
N LYS A 287 -26.26 15.67 14.73
CA LYS A 287 -25.19 15.21 15.61
C LYS A 287 -24.05 16.22 15.72
N GLY A 288 -24.20 17.41 15.12
CA GLY A 288 -23.17 18.44 15.12
C GLY A 288 -22.08 18.23 14.04
N THR A 289 -22.25 17.26 13.14
CA THR A 289 -21.28 16.99 12.08
C THR A 289 -21.40 18.04 10.98
N LYS A 290 -20.27 18.64 10.58
CA LYS A 290 -20.24 19.54 9.42
C LYS A 290 -20.31 18.75 8.12
N LEU A 291 -21.28 19.07 7.29
CA LEU A 291 -21.53 18.47 5.98
C LEU A 291 -21.18 19.44 4.86
N SER A 292 -20.37 18.96 3.93
CA SER A 292 -20.04 19.67 2.69
C SER A 292 -21.25 19.73 1.74
N PRO A 293 -21.35 20.79 0.89
CA PRO A 293 -22.30 20.83 -0.22
C PRO A 293 -22.17 19.57 -1.08
N ASN A 294 -23.30 18.89 -1.31
CA ASN A 294 -23.31 17.71 -2.16
C ASN A 294 -24.59 17.54 -2.96
N PHE A 295 -24.40 17.07 -4.18
CA PHE A 295 -25.41 16.96 -5.22
C PHE A 295 -25.41 15.53 -5.74
N VAL A 296 -26.59 14.95 -5.90
CA VAL A 296 -26.74 13.52 -6.16
C VAL A 296 -27.66 13.26 -7.34
N SER A 297 -27.37 12.18 -8.07
CA SER A 297 -28.22 11.70 -9.14
C SER A 297 -29.48 11.02 -8.59
N ALA A 298 -30.42 10.74 -9.49
CA ALA A 298 -31.47 9.75 -9.28
C ALA A 298 -30.86 8.37 -9.01
N GLU A 299 -31.66 7.48 -8.45
CA GLU A 299 -31.21 6.13 -8.09
C GLU A 299 -30.94 5.28 -9.35
N ILE A 300 -29.86 4.51 -9.27
CA ILE A 300 -29.41 3.56 -10.26
C ILE A 300 -29.57 2.17 -9.62
N ASN A 301 -30.34 1.30 -10.27
CA ASN A 301 -30.50 -0.08 -9.83
C ASN A 301 -29.16 -0.80 -9.85
N ALA A 302 -28.85 -1.53 -8.79
CA ALA A 302 -27.58 -2.18 -8.59
C ALA A 302 -27.75 -3.70 -8.51
N LYS A 303 -26.80 -4.43 -9.11
CA LYS A 303 -26.65 -5.87 -8.93
C LYS A 303 -25.70 -6.11 -7.76
N THR A 304 -26.13 -6.86 -6.77
CA THR A 304 -25.27 -7.23 -5.62
C THR A 304 -24.07 -8.02 -6.11
N GLY A 305 -22.88 -7.68 -5.60
CA GLY A 305 -21.62 -8.32 -5.97
C GLY A 305 -21.01 -7.86 -7.29
N GLN A 306 -21.74 -7.08 -8.09
CA GLN A 306 -21.26 -6.56 -9.36
C GLN A 306 -20.26 -5.42 -9.12
N PHE A 307 -19.18 -5.43 -9.91
CA PHE A 307 -18.27 -4.29 -9.99
C PHE A 307 -18.81 -3.24 -10.96
N TYR A 308 -18.59 -1.98 -10.63
CA TYR A 308 -18.95 -0.83 -11.45
C TYR A 308 -17.76 0.11 -11.62
N ARG A 309 -17.68 0.73 -12.79
CA ARG A 309 -16.84 1.90 -13.08
C ARG A 309 -17.74 3.13 -13.05
N LEU A 310 -17.46 4.04 -12.13
CA LEU A 310 -18.02 5.39 -12.13
C LEU A 310 -16.92 6.36 -12.56
N SER A 311 -17.15 7.16 -13.59
CA SER A 311 -16.27 8.28 -13.93
C SER A 311 -17.05 9.56 -14.21
N ALA A 312 -16.37 10.70 -14.12
CA ALA A 312 -16.89 11.99 -14.56
C ALA A 312 -15.73 12.89 -15.00
N ARG A 313 -15.97 13.77 -15.97
CA ARG A 313 -15.09 14.90 -16.28
C ARG A 313 -15.38 16.01 -15.29
N ILE A 314 -14.36 16.47 -14.58
CA ILE A 314 -14.49 17.54 -13.59
C ILE A 314 -13.41 18.59 -13.83
N ARG A 315 -13.78 19.86 -13.73
CA ARG A 315 -12.87 20.99 -13.58
C ARG A 315 -13.35 21.89 -12.45
N ALA A 316 -12.45 22.69 -11.91
CA ALA A 316 -12.75 23.67 -10.87
C ALA A 316 -12.53 25.11 -11.36
N ALA A 317 -13.09 26.07 -10.62
CA ALA A 317 -12.81 27.48 -10.83
C ALA A 317 -11.40 27.86 -10.35
N GLU A 318 -10.97 27.25 -9.24
CA GLU A 318 -9.67 27.47 -8.62
C GLU A 318 -8.86 26.17 -8.57
N PRO A 319 -7.52 26.24 -8.67
CA PRO A 319 -6.67 25.08 -8.46
C PRO A 319 -6.86 24.52 -7.04
N ASP A 320 -6.50 23.25 -6.87
CA ASP A 320 -6.55 22.53 -5.58
C ASP A 320 -7.92 22.51 -4.89
N THR A 321 -9.02 22.69 -5.64
CA THR A 321 -10.38 22.62 -5.10
C THR A 321 -10.68 21.19 -4.64
N LYS A 322 -10.94 20.99 -3.35
CA LYS A 322 -11.23 19.67 -2.76
C LYS A 322 -12.59 19.17 -3.22
N ILE A 323 -12.60 17.98 -3.81
CA ILE A 323 -13.79 17.33 -4.34
C ILE A 323 -13.89 15.88 -3.88
N ALA A 324 -15.08 15.29 -4.01
CA ALA A 324 -15.21 13.84 -4.08
C ALA A 324 -16.25 13.44 -5.14
N LEU A 325 -15.88 12.44 -5.94
CA LEU A 325 -16.80 11.67 -6.78
C LEU A 325 -17.09 10.36 -6.06
N MET A 326 -18.36 9.98 -5.91
CA MET A 326 -18.70 8.77 -5.16
C MET A 326 -19.94 8.05 -5.66
N ALA A 327 -19.95 6.73 -5.46
CA ALA A 327 -21.17 5.94 -5.44
C ALA A 327 -21.67 5.86 -4.00
N GLN A 328 -22.94 6.17 -3.79
CA GLN A 328 -23.57 6.16 -2.47
C GLN A 328 -24.84 5.31 -2.48
N SER A 329 -25.00 4.45 -1.49
CA SER A 329 -26.26 3.79 -1.15
C SER A 329 -26.61 4.13 0.29
N TYR A 330 -27.81 4.63 0.53
CA TYR A 330 -28.19 5.16 1.84
C TYR A 330 -29.67 4.98 2.09
N ILE A 331 -30.00 4.41 3.25
CA ILE A 331 -31.36 4.40 3.80
C ILE A 331 -31.26 4.92 5.23
N ASP A 332 -32.00 5.99 5.50
CA ASP A 332 -31.99 6.65 6.81
C ASP A 332 -32.23 5.66 7.95
N LYS A 333 -31.40 5.73 8.99
CA LYS A 333 -31.41 4.84 10.17
C LYS A 333 -31.20 3.35 9.91
N VAL A 334 -31.02 2.91 8.65
CA VAL A 334 -30.73 1.52 8.32
C VAL A 334 -29.25 1.35 7.99
N TYR A 335 -28.75 2.09 7.00
CA TYR A 335 -27.34 2.05 6.63
C TYR A 335 -26.90 3.26 5.82
N PHE A 336 -25.59 3.53 5.90
CA PHE A 336 -24.87 4.40 4.98
C PHE A 336 -23.72 3.60 4.38
N TRP A 337 -23.63 3.60 3.05
CA TRP A 337 -22.53 3.02 2.32
C TRP A 337 -22.11 3.96 1.20
N ALA A 338 -20.81 4.16 1.05
CA ALA A 338 -20.25 4.88 -0.06
C ALA A 338 -18.85 4.35 -0.42
N LYS A 339 -18.49 4.51 -1.69
CA LYS A 339 -17.11 4.39 -2.17
C LYS A 339 -16.79 5.63 -2.99
N ASP A 340 -15.69 6.29 -2.65
CA ASP A 340 -15.34 7.58 -3.21
C ASP A 340 -13.88 7.67 -3.61
N THR A 341 -13.62 8.56 -4.58
CA THR A 341 -12.31 9.14 -4.84
C THR A 341 -12.35 10.58 -4.36
N SER A 342 -11.68 10.83 -3.24
CA SER A 342 -11.49 12.16 -2.66
C SER A 342 -10.14 12.72 -3.07
N THR A 343 -10.13 13.89 -3.69
CA THR A 343 -8.90 14.50 -4.23
C THR A 343 -9.12 16.00 -4.47
N THR A 344 -8.19 16.66 -5.17
CA THR A 344 -8.36 18.03 -5.65
C THR A 344 -8.61 18.08 -7.16
N ALA A 345 -9.36 19.09 -7.58
CA ALA A 345 -9.58 19.46 -8.97
C ALA A 345 -8.85 20.75 -9.32
N GLY A 346 -8.27 20.75 -10.53
CA GLY A 346 -7.64 21.91 -11.13
C GLY A 346 -8.58 22.63 -12.09
N THR A 347 -8.06 23.66 -12.76
CA THR A 347 -8.83 24.49 -13.70
C THR A 347 -9.09 23.82 -15.04
N ASP A 348 -8.34 22.76 -15.37
CA ASP A 348 -8.51 21.97 -16.58
C ASP A 348 -9.49 20.80 -16.37
N TRP A 349 -10.20 20.42 -17.43
CA TRP A 349 -11.03 19.22 -17.44
C TRP A 349 -10.18 17.95 -17.30
N LYS A 350 -10.42 17.19 -16.23
CA LYS A 350 -9.80 15.87 -16.01
C LYS A 350 -10.85 14.82 -15.72
N GLU A 351 -10.56 13.57 -16.08
CA GLU A 351 -11.40 12.44 -15.69
C GLU A 351 -11.05 12.02 -14.26
N TYR A 352 -12.09 11.82 -13.45
CA TYR A 352 -12.00 11.24 -12.12
C TYR A 352 -12.79 9.93 -12.13
N GLU A 353 -12.26 8.92 -11.43
CA GLU A 353 -12.80 7.55 -11.46
C GLU A 353 -12.95 6.98 -10.06
N VAL A 354 -13.99 6.18 -9.89
CA VAL A 354 -14.22 5.29 -8.74
C VAL A 354 -14.55 3.89 -9.29
N ILE A 355 -13.77 2.89 -8.87
CA ILE A 355 -14.08 1.47 -9.10
C ILE A 355 -14.61 0.90 -7.79
N PHE A 356 -15.76 0.22 -7.84
CA PHE A 356 -16.34 -0.37 -6.63
C PHE A 356 -17.11 -1.65 -6.91
N LYS A 357 -17.06 -2.60 -5.97
CA LYS A 357 -18.00 -3.72 -5.87
C LYS A 357 -19.21 -3.27 -5.07
N PHE A 358 -20.41 -3.41 -5.62
CA PHE A 358 -21.62 -3.20 -4.83
C PHE A 358 -21.80 -4.38 -3.85
N PRO A 359 -22.08 -4.15 -2.55
CA PRO A 359 -22.03 -5.22 -1.54
C PRO A 359 -22.95 -6.41 -1.86
N ALA A 360 -22.51 -7.62 -1.50
CA ALA A 360 -23.25 -8.87 -1.63
C ALA A 360 -23.35 -9.63 -0.29
N PRO A 361 -24.28 -10.59 -0.13
CA PRO A 361 -24.32 -11.47 1.03
C PRO A 361 -22.95 -12.05 1.38
N GLY A 362 -22.55 -11.93 2.64
CA GLY A 362 -21.22 -12.32 3.14
C GLY A 362 -20.20 -11.17 3.22
N ASP A 363 -20.38 -10.08 2.47
CA ASP A 363 -19.54 -8.89 2.61
C ASP A 363 -19.88 -8.16 3.93
N ARG A 364 -18.86 -7.67 4.65
CA ARG A 364 -19.02 -6.94 5.93
C ARG A 364 -20.02 -5.77 5.82
N ASP A 365 -19.96 -5.06 4.71
CA ASP A 365 -20.73 -3.84 4.50
C ASP A 365 -22.15 -4.12 3.96
N TYR A 366 -22.50 -5.38 3.68
CA TYR A 366 -23.80 -5.75 3.09
C TYR A 366 -24.98 -5.56 4.03
N LYS A 367 -26.12 -5.18 3.45
CA LYS A 367 -27.44 -5.11 4.08
C LYS A 367 -28.49 -5.57 3.07
N GLU A 368 -29.49 -6.32 3.52
CA GLU A 368 -30.52 -6.92 2.64
C GLU A 368 -31.30 -5.88 1.81
N GLN A 369 -31.40 -4.65 2.32
CA GLN A 369 -32.11 -3.55 1.66
C GLN A 369 -31.29 -2.88 0.54
N MET A 370 -30.02 -3.23 0.36
CA MET A 370 -29.17 -2.65 -0.68
C MET A 370 -29.61 -3.10 -2.08
N LYS A 371 -30.29 -2.20 -2.80
CA LYS A 371 -30.83 -2.45 -4.16
C LYS A 371 -30.38 -1.43 -5.20
N SER A 372 -29.99 -0.24 -4.77
CA SER A 372 -29.64 0.87 -5.64
C SER A 372 -28.49 1.68 -5.04
N PHE A 373 -27.80 2.43 -5.89
CA PHE A 373 -26.91 3.51 -5.48
C PHE A 373 -27.20 4.74 -6.33
N ARG A 374 -26.57 5.86 -5.99
CA ARG A 374 -26.57 7.10 -6.77
C ARG A 374 -25.16 7.63 -6.92
N VAL A 375 -24.93 8.39 -7.98
CA VAL A 375 -23.73 9.21 -8.11
C VAL A 375 -23.87 10.40 -7.17
N ARG A 376 -22.82 10.72 -6.41
CA ARG A 376 -22.76 11.89 -5.55
C ARG A 376 -21.47 12.68 -5.83
N LEU A 377 -21.63 13.98 -5.89
CA LEU A 377 -20.61 14.97 -6.16
C LEU A 377 -20.50 15.88 -4.93
N ASP A 378 -19.32 15.96 -4.33
CA ASP A 378 -19.06 16.81 -3.17
C ASP A 378 -18.09 17.95 -3.52
N VAL A 379 -18.38 19.15 -3.01
CA VAL A 379 -17.38 20.21 -2.82
C VAL A 379 -16.86 20.10 -1.39
N ARG A 380 -15.74 19.41 -1.18
CA ARG A 380 -15.19 19.05 0.15
C ARG A 380 -14.39 20.19 0.81
N GLN A 381 -14.91 21.40 0.68
CA GLN A 381 -14.39 22.59 1.32
C GLN A 381 -15.52 23.60 1.56
N PRO A 382 -15.34 24.60 2.44
CA PRO A 382 -16.40 25.54 2.78
C PRO A 382 -16.93 26.32 1.57
N ALA A 383 -16.12 26.64 0.58
CA ALA A 383 -16.59 27.28 -0.64
C ALA A 383 -15.77 26.81 -1.84
N GLY A 384 -16.42 26.64 -2.98
CA GLY A 384 -15.75 26.22 -4.22
C GLY A 384 -16.75 26.04 -5.35
N THR A 385 -16.29 26.23 -6.58
CA THR A 385 -17.11 26.01 -7.78
C THR A 385 -16.44 24.95 -8.64
N ILE A 386 -17.21 23.95 -9.03
CA ILE A 386 -16.80 22.91 -9.97
C ILE A 386 -17.80 22.79 -11.11
N TRP A 387 -17.30 22.36 -12.26
CA TRP A 387 -18.12 21.91 -13.37
C TRP A 387 -17.92 20.42 -13.56
N VAL A 388 -19.01 19.71 -13.78
CA VAL A 388 -19.05 18.27 -13.97
C VAL A 388 -19.76 17.97 -15.28
N ASP A 389 -19.20 17.06 -16.06
CA ASP A 389 -19.73 16.64 -17.35
C ASP A 389 -19.36 15.18 -17.63
N ASP A 390 -20.01 14.57 -18.62
CA ASP A 390 -19.78 13.20 -19.10
C ASP A 390 -19.68 12.17 -17.96
N VAL A 391 -20.72 12.13 -17.11
CA VAL A 391 -20.81 11.17 -16.00
C VAL A 391 -21.09 9.78 -16.58
N THR A 392 -20.22 8.82 -16.32
CA THR A 392 -20.43 7.43 -16.75
C THR A 392 -20.51 6.48 -15.58
N VAL A 393 -21.51 5.60 -15.60
CA VAL A 393 -21.65 4.45 -14.70
C VAL A 393 -21.84 3.22 -15.57
N ARG A 394 -20.91 2.27 -15.51
CA ARG A 394 -21.00 1.01 -16.26
C ARG A 394 -20.68 -0.17 -15.38
N GLU A 395 -21.32 -1.30 -15.66
CA GLU A 395 -20.91 -2.58 -15.09
C GLU A 395 -19.50 -2.89 -15.59
N ALA A 396 -18.64 -3.38 -14.69
CA ALA A 396 -17.25 -3.65 -14.96
C ALA A 396 -16.91 -5.10 -14.62
N VAL A 397 -16.09 -5.71 -15.45
CA VAL A 397 -15.39 -6.96 -15.12
C VAL A 397 -13.98 -6.57 -14.70
N THR A 398 -13.56 -7.04 -13.53
CA THR A 398 -12.22 -6.76 -13.02
C THR A 398 -11.23 -7.83 -13.46
N MET A 399 -9.95 -7.44 -13.53
CA MET A 399 -8.86 -8.42 -13.60
C MET A 399 -8.75 -9.13 -12.23
N ASP A 400 -8.06 -10.25 -12.12
CA ASP A 400 -7.61 -10.69 -10.79
C ASP A 400 -6.54 -9.72 -10.24
N GLU A 401 -6.25 -9.78 -8.94
CA GLU A 401 -5.32 -8.84 -8.31
C GLU A 401 -3.87 -8.99 -8.82
N TRP A 402 -3.48 -10.19 -9.28
CA TRP A 402 -2.15 -10.42 -9.86
C TRP A 402 -2.03 -9.79 -11.24
N ALA A 403 -3.00 -10.03 -12.11
CA ALA A 403 -3.05 -9.40 -13.42
C ALA A 403 -3.20 -7.87 -13.31
N SER A 404 -3.94 -7.38 -12.30
CA SER A 404 -4.04 -5.94 -11.99
C SER A 404 -2.69 -5.34 -11.58
N TRP A 405 -1.92 -6.08 -10.79
CA TRP A 405 -0.56 -5.72 -10.36
C TRP A 405 0.41 -5.61 -11.54
N GLN A 406 0.41 -6.62 -12.42
CA GLN A 406 1.21 -6.61 -13.64
C GLN A 406 0.81 -5.51 -14.62
N ALA A 407 -0.49 -5.27 -14.77
CA ALA A 407 -1.00 -4.15 -15.56
C ALA A 407 -0.67 -2.77 -14.95
N ALA A 408 -0.25 -2.70 -13.68
CA ALA A 408 0.31 -1.49 -13.06
C ALA A 408 1.81 -1.31 -13.33
N GLY A 409 2.45 -2.23 -14.06
CA GLY A 409 3.88 -2.18 -14.39
C GLY A 409 4.78 -2.88 -13.38
N ASN A 410 4.21 -3.52 -12.36
CA ASN A 410 4.98 -4.23 -11.33
C ASN A 410 5.10 -5.71 -11.66
N ASP A 411 6.24 -6.32 -11.33
CA ASP A 411 6.50 -7.75 -11.48
C ASP A 411 6.17 -8.30 -12.88
N THR A 412 6.45 -7.51 -13.90
CA THR A 412 6.18 -7.85 -15.31
C THR A 412 7.07 -8.97 -15.83
N HIS A 413 8.22 -9.22 -15.19
CA HIS A 413 9.13 -10.32 -15.50
C HIS A 413 9.20 -11.39 -14.40
N SER A 414 8.39 -11.25 -13.34
CA SER A 414 8.29 -12.23 -12.26
C SER A 414 7.52 -13.49 -12.70
N LEU A 415 7.77 -14.60 -12.02
CA LEU A 415 7.13 -15.89 -12.30
C LEU A 415 6.35 -16.39 -11.10
N VAL A 416 5.14 -16.90 -11.35
CA VAL A 416 4.39 -17.67 -10.36
C VAL A 416 4.63 -19.16 -10.60
N ALA A 417 5.44 -19.82 -9.77
CA ALA A 417 5.77 -21.24 -9.91
C ALA A 417 6.37 -21.83 -8.63
N ASP A 418 6.29 -23.16 -8.48
CA ASP A 418 6.92 -23.88 -7.37
C ASP A 418 8.45 -23.63 -7.35
N PRO A 419 9.03 -23.16 -6.22
CA PRO A 419 10.46 -22.95 -6.08
C PRO A 419 11.27 -24.24 -6.14
N LEU A 420 10.64 -25.40 -5.98
CA LEU A 420 11.29 -26.70 -5.91
C LEU A 420 12.30 -26.77 -4.75
N PHE A 421 11.85 -26.39 -3.54
CA PHE A 421 12.64 -26.56 -2.31
C PHE A 421 13.05 -28.02 -2.10
N VAL A 422 14.23 -28.25 -1.54
CA VAL A 422 14.74 -29.60 -1.22
C VAL A 422 13.84 -30.27 -0.18
N ASN A 423 13.57 -29.58 0.94
CA ASN A 423 12.65 -30.07 1.97
C ASN A 423 12.11 -28.95 2.85
N ALA A 424 11.19 -28.14 2.32
CA ALA A 424 10.59 -27.02 3.04
C ALA A 424 9.90 -27.41 4.37
N LYS A 425 9.38 -28.66 4.49
CA LYS A 425 8.78 -29.14 5.75
C LYS A 425 9.79 -29.23 6.90
N LYS A 426 11.08 -29.39 6.58
CA LYS A 426 12.20 -29.43 7.52
C LYS A 426 13.07 -28.17 7.47
N ASP A 427 12.52 -27.04 7.00
CA ASP A 427 13.25 -25.78 6.81
C ASP A 427 14.45 -25.84 5.86
N ASP A 428 14.51 -26.86 5.00
CA ASP A 428 15.51 -26.93 3.95
C ASP A 428 15.01 -26.21 2.71
N TYR A 429 15.24 -24.90 2.71
CA TYR A 429 14.87 -23.97 1.64
C TYR A 429 15.91 -23.88 0.52
N ARG A 430 16.91 -24.78 0.49
CA ARG A 430 17.75 -24.93 -0.70
C ARG A 430 16.90 -25.35 -1.89
N LEU A 431 17.35 -25.04 -3.09
CA LEU A 431 16.62 -25.31 -4.32
C LEU A 431 17.14 -26.57 -5.02
N LYS A 432 16.23 -27.34 -5.61
CA LYS A 432 16.59 -28.40 -6.56
C LYS A 432 17.16 -27.77 -7.84
N LYS A 433 18.05 -28.50 -8.52
CA LYS A 433 18.81 -28.01 -9.70
C LYS A 433 17.94 -27.41 -10.82
N ASN A 434 16.70 -27.88 -10.98
CA ASN A 434 15.76 -27.44 -12.01
C ASN A 434 14.78 -26.35 -11.55
N SER A 435 15.03 -25.70 -10.41
CA SER A 435 14.20 -24.60 -9.91
C SER A 435 14.06 -23.47 -10.95
N PRO A 436 12.85 -22.93 -11.16
CA PRO A 436 12.65 -21.77 -12.04
C PRO A 436 13.36 -20.51 -11.54
N ALA A 437 13.70 -20.43 -10.25
CA ALA A 437 14.40 -19.28 -9.67
C ALA A 437 15.72 -18.98 -10.39
N PHE A 438 16.45 -20.02 -10.81
CA PHE A 438 17.73 -19.85 -11.48
C PHE A 438 17.60 -19.14 -12.83
N LYS A 439 16.46 -19.27 -13.53
CA LYS A 439 16.20 -18.55 -14.79
C LYS A 439 15.99 -17.05 -14.57
N LEU A 440 15.50 -16.67 -13.39
CA LEU A 440 15.38 -15.28 -12.95
C LEU A 440 16.73 -14.73 -12.41
N GLY A 441 17.77 -15.57 -12.39
CA GLY A 441 19.10 -15.20 -11.94
C GLY A 441 19.29 -15.25 -10.43
N PHE A 442 18.44 -16.01 -9.71
CA PHE A 442 18.67 -16.36 -8.32
C PHE A 442 19.98 -17.16 -8.18
N LYS A 443 20.72 -16.93 -7.10
CA LYS A 443 21.99 -17.59 -6.75
C LYS A 443 21.80 -18.39 -5.45
N PRO A 444 22.30 -19.63 -5.37
CA PRO A 444 22.23 -20.43 -4.14
C PRO A 444 22.79 -19.67 -2.92
N ILE A 445 22.07 -19.75 -1.80
CA ILE A 445 22.51 -19.21 -0.51
C ILE A 445 23.45 -20.23 0.15
N PRO A 446 24.63 -19.82 0.67
CA PRO A 446 25.60 -20.70 1.33
C PRO A 446 25.14 -21.11 2.74
N VAL A 447 24.07 -21.90 2.83
CA VAL A 447 23.41 -22.26 4.10
C VAL A 447 24.34 -22.96 5.08
N GLU A 448 25.35 -23.68 4.59
CA GLU A 448 26.35 -24.39 5.38
C GLU A 448 27.27 -23.47 6.19
N LYS A 449 27.32 -22.17 5.85
CA LYS A 449 28.09 -21.17 6.59
C LYS A 449 27.27 -20.47 7.67
N ILE A 450 25.95 -20.62 7.65
CA ILE A 450 25.05 -19.87 8.51
C ILE A 450 25.03 -20.48 9.91
N GLY A 451 25.17 -19.61 10.93
CA GLY A 451 24.99 -19.96 12.32
C GLY A 451 26.28 -20.23 13.08
N PRO A 452 26.20 -20.91 14.23
CA PRO A 452 27.35 -21.20 15.07
C PRO A 452 28.45 -21.98 14.36
N TYR A 453 29.71 -21.61 14.62
CA TYR A 453 30.91 -22.36 14.22
C TYR A 453 31.68 -22.87 15.44
N LYS A 454 32.52 -23.89 15.24
CA LYS A 454 33.35 -24.49 16.29
C LYS A 454 34.33 -23.45 16.82
N SER A 455 34.26 -23.16 18.12
CA SER A 455 35.17 -22.23 18.79
C SER A 455 35.44 -22.71 20.21
N PRO A 456 36.66 -22.54 20.74
CA PRO A 456 36.96 -22.86 22.14
C PRO A 456 36.17 -21.99 23.14
N LEU A 457 35.61 -20.85 22.68
CA LEU A 457 34.76 -19.97 23.50
C LEU A 457 33.29 -20.41 23.55
N ARG A 458 32.91 -21.49 22.84
CA ARG A 458 31.54 -22.01 22.86
C ARG A 458 31.35 -22.94 24.06
N ALA A 459 30.22 -22.79 24.75
CA ALA A 459 29.84 -23.67 25.86
C ALA A 459 29.66 -25.15 25.45
N SER A 460 29.25 -25.41 24.20
CA SER A 460 29.15 -26.76 23.65
C SER A 460 29.41 -26.77 22.13
N TRP A 461 29.87 -27.91 21.62
CA TRP A 461 29.98 -28.17 20.18
C TRP A 461 29.73 -29.65 19.86
N PRO A 462 28.78 -30.01 18.98
CA PRO A 462 27.79 -29.12 18.34
C PRO A 462 26.91 -28.40 19.37
N VAL A 463 26.25 -27.32 18.94
CA VAL A 463 25.31 -26.60 19.80
C VAL A 463 24.19 -27.55 20.23
N LYS A 464 23.92 -27.61 21.53
CA LYS A 464 22.74 -28.29 22.08
C LYS A 464 21.55 -27.34 21.97
N GLU A 465 20.63 -27.62 21.07
CA GLU A 465 19.45 -26.79 20.85
C GLU A 465 18.41 -27.02 21.94
N ALA A 466 17.86 -25.93 22.48
CA ALA A 466 16.64 -25.97 23.26
C ALA A 466 15.42 -25.99 22.32
N GLU A 467 14.33 -26.59 22.81
CA GLU A 467 13.03 -26.53 22.18
C GLU A 467 12.53 -25.07 22.13
N GLY A 468 11.90 -24.68 21.03
CA GLY A 468 11.40 -23.32 20.82
C GLY A 468 9.91 -23.28 20.50
N ALA A 469 9.41 -22.07 20.26
CA ALA A 469 8.00 -21.82 20.00
C ALA A 469 7.49 -22.41 18.67
N ARG A 470 8.37 -22.75 17.72
CA ARG A 470 7.98 -23.51 16.52
C ARG A 470 7.60 -24.95 16.86
N GLU A 471 8.39 -25.58 17.73
CA GLU A 471 8.18 -26.96 18.17
C GLU A 471 6.91 -27.10 19.03
N HIS A 472 6.51 -26.00 19.68
CA HIS A 472 5.20 -25.81 20.34
C HIS A 472 4.37 -24.76 19.60
N PRO A 473 3.76 -25.09 18.45
CA PRO A 473 3.03 -24.10 17.66
C PRO A 473 2.02 -23.38 18.55
N LEU A 474 2.06 -22.04 18.52
CA LEU A 474 1.08 -21.20 19.21
C LEU A 474 -0.30 -21.62 18.71
N VAL A 475 -0.97 -22.45 19.51
CA VAL A 475 -2.22 -23.10 19.16
C VAL A 475 -3.23 -22.00 18.86
N ASN A 476 -3.79 -22.02 17.66
CA ASN A 476 -4.94 -21.17 17.35
C ASN A 476 -6.14 -21.74 18.13
N GLU A 477 -6.54 -21.07 19.20
CA GLU A 477 -7.94 -21.03 19.61
C GLU A 477 -8.75 -20.10 18.70
#